data_AF-A0A957LTI8-F1
#
_entry.id   AF-A0A957LTI8-F1
#
_cell.length_a   1.000
_cell.length_b   1.000
_cell.length_c   1.000
_cell.angle_alpha   90.00
_cell.angle_beta   90.00
_cell.angle_gamma   90.00
#
_symmetry.space_group_name_H-M   'P 1'
#
loop_
_entity.id
_entity.type
_entity.pdbx_description
1 polymer ?
#
loop_
_entity_poly.entity_id
_entity_poly.type
_entity_poly.pdbx_seq_one_letter_code
_entity_poly.pdbx_strand_id
1 'polypeptide(L)'
;LRRQAGATWTAEALVFSTNFRQPFDPAAFQAVLPKNSIHRMAPGEPIHALMEQWKAAAQRTLPERAWGERRWFAAAAHALHAAGARVDLRRRWLGRGYLVVNVMRNA
;
A
#
# COMPACT_ATOMS: atom_id res chain seq x y z
N LEU A 1 -2.69 -6.14 13.83
CA LEU A 1 -2.21 -6.05 15.22
C LEU A 1 -1.91 -7.48 15.64
N ARG A 2 -0.67 -7.78 16.00
CA ARG A 2 -0.27 -9.13 16.43
C ARG A 2 0.03 -9.13 17.92
N ARG A 3 -0.53 -10.09 18.65
CA ARG A 3 -0.20 -10.34 20.06
C ARG A 3 0.95 -11.36 20.11
N GLN A 4 2.11 -10.98 20.62
CA GLN A 4 3.12 -11.96 21.06
C GLN A 4 2.76 -12.45 22.46
N ALA A 5 2.96 -13.73 22.74
CA ALA A 5 2.67 -14.33 24.05
C ALA A 5 3.42 -13.53 25.14
N GLY A 6 2.65 -12.80 25.96
CA GLY A 6 3.14 -11.95 27.05
C GLY A 6 3.40 -10.46 26.74
N ALA A 7 3.28 -9.97 25.50
CA ALA A 7 3.86 -8.68 25.10
C ALA A 7 2.91 -7.67 24.40
N THR A 8 3.30 -6.40 24.54
CA THR A 8 2.75 -5.16 23.96
C THR A 8 2.33 -5.28 22.49
N TRP A 9 1.19 -4.68 22.14
CA TRP A 9 0.69 -4.64 20.77
C TRP A 9 1.64 -3.88 19.83
N THR A 10 2.04 -4.50 18.73
CA THR A 10 2.84 -3.86 17.68
C THR A 10 2.08 -3.76 16.35
N ALA A 11 2.36 -2.70 15.60
CA ALA A 11 1.82 -2.51 14.26
C ALA A 11 2.47 -3.51 13.30
N GLU A 12 1.64 -4.36 12.69
CA GLU A 12 2.09 -5.47 11.83
C GLU A 12 2.02 -5.12 10.35
N ALA A 13 0.99 -4.38 9.94
CA ALA A 13 0.75 -3.99 8.55
C ALA A 13 0.13 -2.60 8.46
N LEU A 14 0.38 -1.93 7.34
CA LEU A 14 -0.40 -0.81 6.84
C LEU A 14 -1.42 -1.36 5.85
N VAL A 15 -2.67 -0.94 6.00
CA VAL A 15 -3.76 -1.35 5.09
C VAL A 15 -4.35 -0.09 4.48
N PHE A 16 -4.26 -0.02 3.15
CA PHE A 16 -4.92 1.00 2.35
C PHE A 16 -6.13 0.38 1.66
N SER A 17 -7.24 1.13 1.58
CA SER A 17 -8.47 0.61 0.99
C SER A 17 -9.16 1.62 0.08
N THR A 18 -9.68 1.16 -1.05
CA THR A 18 -10.55 1.93 -1.95
C THR A 18 -11.77 1.11 -2.34
N ASN A 19 -12.90 1.78 -2.56
CA ASN A 19 -14.12 1.18 -3.10
C ASN A 19 -14.26 1.35 -4.62
N PHE A 20 -13.27 1.98 -5.28
CA PHE A 20 -13.25 2.31 -6.71
C PHE A 20 -14.41 3.19 -7.19
N ARG A 21 -15.09 3.92 -6.29
CA ARG A 21 -16.06 4.96 -6.68
C ARG A 21 -15.38 6.21 -7.23
N GLN A 22 -14.12 6.41 -6.86
CA GLN A 22 -13.23 7.42 -7.42
C GLN A 22 -12.12 6.71 -8.21
N PRO A 23 -11.53 7.37 -9.23
CA PRO A 23 -10.38 6.86 -9.93
C PRO A 23 -9.26 6.48 -8.96
N PHE A 24 -8.58 5.37 -9.21
CA PHE A 24 -7.45 4.95 -8.40
C PHE A 24 -6.30 5.94 -8.58
N ASP A 25 -5.87 6.53 -7.47
CA ASP A 25 -4.70 7.38 -7.39
C ASP A 25 -3.94 7.08 -6.08
N PRO A 26 -2.69 6.60 -6.12
CA PRO A 26 -1.86 6.43 -4.93
C PRO A 26 -1.74 7.70 -4.07
N ALA A 27 -1.76 8.90 -4.67
CA ALA A 27 -1.62 10.15 -3.92
C ALA A 27 -2.84 10.41 -3.02
N ALA A 28 -4.05 9.99 -3.42
CA ALA A 28 -5.25 10.11 -2.60
C ALA A 28 -5.14 9.39 -1.25
N PHE A 29 -4.30 8.35 -1.15
CA PHE A 29 -4.07 7.61 0.09
C PHE A 29 -3.18 8.35 1.09
N GLN A 30 -2.41 9.36 0.66
CA GLN A 30 -1.58 10.16 1.57
C GLN A 30 -2.43 10.97 2.55
N ALA A 31 -3.59 11.47 2.09
CA ALA A 31 -4.48 12.31 2.89
C ALA A 31 -5.16 11.55 4.05
N VAL A 32 -5.24 10.23 3.97
CA VAL A 32 -5.90 9.36 4.97
C VAL A 32 -4.91 8.57 5.82
N LEU A 33 -3.63 8.94 5.79
CA LEU A 33 -2.61 8.28 6.61
C LEU A 33 -2.90 8.50 8.11
N PRO A 34 -2.62 7.48 8.96
CA PRO A 34 -2.65 7.67 10.40
C PRO A 34 -1.74 8.82 10.84
N LYS A 35 -2.11 9.52 11.93
CA LYS A 35 -1.36 10.68 12.44
C LYS A 35 0.13 10.40 12.68
N ASN A 36 0.47 9.17 13.07
CA ASN A 36 1.86 8.75 13.29
C ASN A 36 2.68 8.67 11.98
N SER A 37 2.00 8.52 10.84
CA SER A 37 2.59 8.39 9.52
C SER A 37 2.57 9.70 8.73
N ILE A 38 1.53 10.54 8.90
CA ILE A 38 1.43 11.82 8.18
C ILE A 38 2.56 12.78 8.57
N HIS A 39 3.00 12.78 9.83
CA HIS A 39 4.15 13.58 10.27
C HIS A 39 5.50 13.05 9.75
N ARG A 40 5.53 11.82 9.25
CA ARG A 40 6.72 11.15 8.71
C ARG A 40 6.68 11.06 7.18
N MET A 41 5.83 11.84 6.54
CA MET A 41 5.71 11.91 5.09
C MET A 41 6.83 12.81 4.51
N ALA A 42 8.08 12.55 4.88
CA ALA A 42 9.27 13.32 4.49
C ALA A 42 10.34 12.41 3.85
N PRO A 43 11.19 12.92 2.94
CA PRO A 43 12.26 12.14 2.34
C PRO A 43 13.14 11.44 3.40
N GLY A 44 13.49 10.17 3.14
CA GLY A 44 14.25 9.33 4.08
C GLY A 44 13.38 8.48 5.01
N GLU A 45 12.09 8.80 5.17
CA GLU A 45 11.18 7.99 5.98
C GLU A 45 10.63 6.79 5.19
N PRO A 46 10.45 5.61 5.83
CA PRO A 46 9.94 4.41 5.15
C PRO A 46 8.56 4.60 4.51
N ILE A 47 7.66 5.37 5.15
CA ILE A 47 6.34 5.65 4.58
C ILE A 47 6.45 6.51 3.33
N HIS A 48 7.38 7.46 3.31
CA HIS A 48 7.62 8.29 2.13
C HIS A 48 8.13 7.44 0.97
N ALA A 49 9.15 6.61 1.22
CA ALA A 49 9.68 5.69 0.22
C ALA A 49 8.60 4.75 -0.33
N LEU A 50 7.74 4.20 0.53
CA LEU A 50 6.62 3.35 0.12
C LEU A 50 5.66 4.09 -0.82
N MET A 51 5.25 5.31 -0.48
CA MET A 51 4.32 6.08 -1.30
C MET A 51 4.92 6.44 -2.67
N GLU A 52 6.19 6.83 -2.72
CA GLU A 52 6.87 7.13 -3.98
C GLU A 52 7.04 5.89 -4.86
N GLN A 53 7.40 4.74 -4.27
CA GLN A 53 7.44 3.47 -4.98
C GLN A 53 6.06 3.08 -5.53
N TRP A 54 5.00 3.32 -4.77
CA TRP A 54 3.63 3.02 -5.22
C TRP A 54 3.18 3.93 -6.36
N LYS A 55 3.46 5.24 -6.29
CA LYS A 55 3.23 6.18 -7.40
C LYS A 55 3.96 5.72 -8.67
N ALA A 56 5.24 5.38 -8.55
CA ALA A 56 6.03 4.89 -9.68
C ALA A 56 5.50 3.57 -10.25
N ALA A 57 5.05 2.65 -9.38
CA ALA A 57 4.43 1.39 -9.79
C ALA A 57 3.10 1.61 -10.53
N ALA A 58 2.25 2.52 -10.05
CA ALA A 58 1.00 2.89 -10.71
C ALA A 58 1.24 3.52 -12.09
N GLN A 59 2.25 4.41 -12.21
CA GLN A 59 2.62 5.00 -13.50
C GLN A 59 3.12 3.95 -14.50
N ARG A 60 4.01 3.04 -14.08
CA ARG A 60 4.49 1.94 -14.95
C ARG A 60 3.37 1.02 -15.43
N THR A 61 2.31 0.89 -14.65
CA THR A 61 1.16 0.02 -14.93
C THR A 61 -0.06 0.78 -15.44
N LEU A 62 0.07 2.06 -15.77
CA LEU A 62 -1.02 2.89 -16.29
C LEU A 62 -1.75 2.27 -17.50
N PRO A 63 -1.08 1.56 -18.44
CA PRO A 63 -1.79 0.87 -19.52
C PRO A 63 -2.88 -0.10 -19.04
N GLU A 64 -2.72 -0.68 -17.84
CA GLU A 64 -3.70 -1.61 -17.25
C GLU A 64 -5.05 -0.95 -16.93
N ARG A 65 -5.09 0.38 -16.88
CA ARG A 65 -6.31 1.17 -16.67
C ARG A 65 -7.34 0.96 -17.77
N ALA A 66 -6.93 0.59 -18.99
CA ALA A 66 -7.84 0.27 -20.09
C ALA A 66 -8.81 -0.87 -19.76
N TRP A 67 -8.44 -1.76 -18.85
CA TRP A 67 -9.28 -2.86 -18.37
C TRP A 67 -9.94 -2.57 -17.01
N GLY A 68 -9.91 -1.32 -16.56
CA GLY A 68 -10.61 -0.80 -15.38
C GLY A 68 -9.73 -0.58 -14.15
N GLU A 69 -10.23 0.24 -13.23
CA GLU A 69 -9.52 0.69 -12.01
C GLU A 69 -9.07 -0.47 -11.11
N ARG A 70 -9.88 -1.55 -11.02
CA ARG A 70 -9.51 -2.75 -10.25
C ARG A 70 -8.32 -3.49 -10.84
N ARG A 71 -8.27 -3.60 -12.17
CA ARG A 71 -7.15 -4.23 -12.88
C ARG A 71 -5.88 -3.42 -12.65
N TRP A 72 -5.96 -2.12 -12.86
CA TRP A 72 -4.83 -1.21 -12.66
C TRP A 72 -4.33 -1.23 -11.20
N PHE A 73 -5.22 -1.19 -10.22
CA PHE A 73 -4.87 -1.30 -8.81
C PHE A 73 -4.11 -2.60 -8.49
N ALA A 74 -4.60 -3.74 -8.99
CA ALA A 74 -3.91 -5.01 -8.80
C ALA A 74 -2.54 -5.04 -9.49
N ALA A 75 -2.44 -4.53 -10.72
CA ALA A 75 -1.18 -4.44 -11.45
C ALA A 75 -0.16 -3.55 -10.72
N ALA A 76 -0.60 -2.39 -10.22
CA ALA A 76 0.24 -1.50 -9.42
C ALA A 76 0.72 -2.17 -8.13
N ALA A 77 -0.12 -2.97 -7.46
CA ALA A 77 0.27 -3.75 -6.29
C ALA A 77 1.33 -4.81 -6.61
N HIS A 78 1.19 -5.52 -7.74
CA HIS A 78 2.19 -6.47 -8.21
C HIS A 78 3.52 -5.77 -8.56
N ALA A 79 3.47 -4.64 -9.26
CA ALA A 79 4.65 -3.85 -9.60
C ALA A 79 5.33 -3.23 -8.37
N LEU A 80 4.57 -2.86 -7.34
CA LEU A 80 5.08 -2.39 -6.05
C LEU A 80 5.77 -3.53 -5.28
N HIS A 81 5.20 -4.74 -5.29
CA HIS A 81 5.84 -5.91 -4.71
C HIS A 81 7.16 -6.25 -5.40
N ALA A 82 7.17 -6.23 -6.74
CA ALA A 82 8.37 -6.46 -7.53
C ALA A 82 9.47 -5.40 -7.27
N ALA A 83 9.09 -4.19 -6.83
CA ALA A 83 10.01 -3.13 -6.42
C ALA A 83 10.56 -3.32 -4.99
N GLY A 84 10.19 -4.40 -4.29
CA GLY A 84 10.75 -4.77 -2.98
C GLY A 84 9.84 -4.50 -1.79
N ALA A 85 8.67 -3.88 -1.98
CA ALA A 85 7.71 -3.69 -0.90
C ALA A 85 7.03 -5.02 -0.50
N ARG A 86 6.82 -5.22 0.80
CA ARG A 86 6.20 -6.44 1.36
C ARG A 86 4.67 -6.42 1.25
N VAL A 87 4.15 -6.39 0.01
CA VAL A 87 2.71 -6.39 -0.29
C VAL A 87 2.14 -7.81 -0.22
N ASP A 88 0.98 -7.99 0.43
CA ASP A 88 0.18 -9.22 0.33
C ASP A 88 -0.58 -9.25 -1.00
N LEU A 89 -0.15 -10.12 -1.92
CA LEU A 89 -0.70 -10.24 -3.27
C LEU A 89 -1.93 -11.16 -3.38
N ARG A 90 -2.53 -11.61 -2.27
CA ARG A 90 -3.72 -12.47 -2.34
C ARG A 90 -4.82 -11.76 -3.12
N ARG A 91 -5.30 -12.42 -4.19
CA ARG A 91 -6.35 -11.92 -5.10
C ARG A 91 -7.61 -11.44 -4.39
N ARG A 92 -7.98 -12.06 -3.25
CA ARG A 92 -9.14 -11.67 -2.44
C ARG A 92 -9.04 -10.25 -1.85
N TRP A 93 -7.84 -9.76 -1.58
CA TRP A 93 -7.58 -8.43 -1.06
C TRP A 93 -7.58 -7.41 -2.19
N LEU A 94 -6.77 -7.67 -3.22
CA LEU A 94 -6.65 -6.78 -4.37
C LEU A 94 -7.99 -6.61 -5.10
N GLY A 95 -8.74 -7.70 -5.30
CA GLY A 95 -10.05 -7.66 -5.94
C GLY A 95 -11.10 -6.86 -5.17
N ARG A 96 -10.91 -6.67 -3.86
CA ARG A 96 -11.77 -5.83 -3.01
C ARG A 96 -11.20 -4.42 -2.78
N GLY A 97 -10.06 -4.08 -3.37
CA GLY A 97 -9.43 -2.77 -3.23
C GLY A 97 -8.63 -2.58 -1.96
N TYR A 98 -8.14 -3.66 -1.35
CA TYR A 98 -7.23 -3.60 -0.20
C TYR A 98 -5.79 -3.80 -0.64
N LEU A 99 -4.91 -2.86 -0.29
CA LEU A 99 -3.46 -3.01 -0.37
C LEU A 99 -2.94 -3.20 1.06
N VAL A 100 -2.40 -4.38 1.34
CA VAL A 100 -1.83 -4.72 2.65
C VAL A 100 -0.31 -4.75 2.53
N VAL A 101 0.37 -3.87 3.25
CA VAL A 101 1.84 -3.76 3.27
C VAL A 101 2.33 -4.13 4.66
N ASN A 102 3.09 -5.22 4.76
CA ASN A 102 3.63 -5.68 6.04
C ASN A 102 4.79 -4.78 6.50
N VAL A 103 4.68 -4.21 7.70
CA VAL A 103 5.63 -3.24 8.26
C VAL A 103 6.64 -3.86 9.23
N MET A 104 6.69 -5.19 9.33
CA MET A 104 7.54 -5.88 10.31
C MET A 104 9.00 -5.41 10.20
N ARG A 105 9.44 -4.71 11.25
CA ARG A 105 10.82 -4.32 11.53
C ARG A 105 11.68 -5.60 11.47
N ASN A 106 12.83 -5.52 10.83
CA ASN A 106 13.88 -6.51 11.06
C ASN A 106 14.12 -6.57 12.58
N ALA A 107 14.10 -7.80 13.11
CA ALA A 107 14.68 -8.10 14.41
C ALA A 107 16.17 -7.77 14.41
#